data_AF-A0A528MZV3-F1
#
_entry.id   AF-A0A528MZV3-F1
#
_cell.length_a   1.000
_cell.length_b   1.000
_cell.length_c   1.000
_cell.angle_alpha   90.00
_cell.angle_beta   90.00
_cell.angle_gamma   90.00
#
_symmetry.space_group_name_H-M   'P 1'
#
loop_
_entity.id
_entity.type
_entity.pdbx_description
1 polymer ?
#
loop_
_entity_poly.entity_id
_entity_poly.type
_entity_poly.pdbx_seq_one_letter_code
_entity_poly.pdbx_strand_id
1 'polypeptide(L)' 'VLLIDRRNHIGGNAYDCYDEAGILVHRYGPHIFHTNAQSIIDYLSQFTGRRPYEHRVLSSVDGKLLPIPINL' A
#
# COMPACT_ATOMS: atom_id res chain seq x y z
N VAL A 1 6.52 -18.57 19.77
CA VAL A 1 5.22 -18.07 19.27
C VAL A 1 4.77 -19.00 18.15
N LEU A 2 3.51 -19.41 18.14
CA LEU A 2 2.91 -20.14 17.01
C LEU A 2 1.96 -19.20 16.29
N LEU A 3 2.16 -19.00 14.99
CA LEU A 3 1.34 -18.14 14.14
C LEU A 3 0.65 -19.01 13.08
N ILE A 4 -0.68 -18.90 12.99
CA ILE A 4 -1.50 -19.68 12.06
C ILE A 4 -2.38 -18.71 11.28
N ASP A 5 -2.38 -18.84 9.96
CA ASP A 5 -3.34 -18.18 9.07
C ASP A 5 -4.05 -19.24 8.24
N ARG A 6 -5.32 -19.00 7.91
CA ARG A 6 -6.12 -19.87 7.04
C ARG A 6 -5.76 -19.70 5.56
N ARG A 7 -5.13 -18.58 5.21
CA ARG A 7 -4.68 -18.27 3.85
C ARG A 7 -3.34 -18.96 3.60
N ASN A 8 -3.05 -19.22 2.33
CA ASN A 8 -1.79 -19.85 1.91
C ASN A 8 -0.60 -18.87 1.86
N HIS A 9 -0.69 -17.73 2.55
CA HIS A 9 0.35 -16.70 2.60
C HIS A 9 0.20 -15.85 3.86
N ILE A 10 1.26 -15.15 4.24
CA ILE A 10 1.27 -14.19 5.36
C ILE A 10 0.85 -12.78 4.89
N GLY A 11 0.77 -11.83 5.83
CA GLY A 11 0.57 -10.40 5.52
C GLY A 11 -0.88 -9.94 5.39
N GLY A 12 -1.85 -10.85 5.55
CA GLY A 12 -3.27 -10.49 5.49
C GLY A 12 -3.63 -9.87 4.14
N ASN A 13 -4.30 -8.70 4.16
CA ASN A 13 -4.67 -7.99 2.92
C ASN A 13 -3.49 -7.22 2.31
N ALA A 14 -2.45 -6.90 3.09
CA ALA A 14 -1.26 -6.20 2.62
C ALA A 14 -0.28 -7.10 1.85
N TYR A 15 -0.63 -8.37 1.64
CA TYR A 15 0.16 -9.30 0.84
C TYR A 15 0.24 -8.86 -0.62
N ASP A 16 1.47 -8.81 -1.14
CA ASP A 16 1.80 -8.61 -2.54
C ASP A 16 2.42 -9.87 -3.16
N CYS A 17 2.34 -9.98 -4.47
CA CYS A 17 2.93 -11.06 -5.23
C CYS A 17 3.21 -10.61 -6.67
N TYR A 18 4.12 -11.30 -7.35
CA TYR A 18 4.30 -11.14 -8.79
C TYR A 18 3.14 -11.78 -9.55
N ASP A 19 2.60 -11.07 -10.54
CA ASP A 19 1.66 -11.64 -11.51
C ASP A 19 2.39 -12.42 -12.62
N GLU A 20 1.62 -12.95 -13.58
CA GLU A 20 2.16 -13.74 -14.71
C GLU A 20 3.08 -12.92 -15.63
N ALA A 21 2.95 -11.58 -15.63
CA ALA A 21 3.80 -10.67 -16.39
C ALA A 21 5.07 -10.25 -15.62
N GLY A 22 5.25 -10.72 -14.38
CA GLY A 22 6.38 -10.35 -13.53
C GLY A 22 6.25 -8.97 -12.89
N ILE A 23 5.03 -8.42 -12.81
CA ILE A 23 4.75 -7.15 -12.14
C ILE A 23 4.37 -7.43 -10.68
N LEU A 24 5.00 -6.71 -9.74
CA LEU A 24 4.65 -6.79 -8.33
C LEU A 24 3.31 -6.08 -8.08
N VAL A 25 2.30 -6.83 -7.63
CA VAL A 25 0.94 -6.34 -7.42
C VAL A 25 0.41 -6.72 -6.04
N HIS A 26 -0.51 -5.91 -5.51
CA HIS A 26 -1.22 -6.25 -4.27
C HIS A 26 -2.46 -7.07 -4.61
N ARG A 27 -2.55 -8.30 -4.09
CA ARG A 27 -3.65 -9.22 -4.43
C ARG A 27 -5.02 -8.70 -3.98
N TYR A 28 -5.06 -7.91 -2.91
CA TYR A 28 -6.31 -7.47 -2.27
C TYR A 28 -6.51 -5.95 -2.35
N GLY A 29 -6.06 -5.34 -3.44
CA GLY A 29 -6.19 -3.90 -3.67
C GLY A 29 -4.99 -3.07 -3.18
N PRO A 30 -4.90 -1.80 -3.58
CA PRO A 30 -3.75 -0.94 -3.28
C PRO A 30 -3.61 -0.71 -1.77
N HIS A 31 -2.38 -0.83 -1.27
CA HIS A 31 -2.02 -0.62 0.14
C HIS A 31 -0.85 0.36 0.19
N ILE A 32 -1.16 1.64 0.41
CA ILE A 32 -0.15 2.69 0.47
C ILE A 32 0.19 2.92 1.94
N PHE A 33 1.46 2.68 2.30
CA PHE A 33 1.91 2.96 3.65
C PHE A 33 2.08 4.47 3.86
N HIS A 34 1.41 5.01 4.88
CA HIS A 34 1.61 6.38 5.35
C HIS A 34 1.36 6.44 6.88
N THR A 35 2.14 7.25 7.59
CA THR A 35 1.92 7.53 9.02
C THR A 35 2.68 8.80 9.42
N ASN A 36 2.16 9.51 10.42
CA ASN A 36 2.83 10.63 11.07
C ASN A 36 3.64 10.18 12.30
N ALA A 37 3.58 8.91 12.69
CA ALA A 37 4.20 8.41 13.92
C ALA A 37 5.61 7.88 13.66
N GLN A 38 6.63 8.63 14.09
CA GLN A 38 8.04 8.24 13.92
C GLN A 38 8.37 6.88 14.55
N SER A 39 7.77 6.53 15.70
CA SER A 39 7.99 5.23 16.32
C SER A 39 7.57 4.04 15.44
N ILE A 40 6.51 4.20 14.64
CA ILE A 40 6.06 3.18 13.68
C ILE A 40 7.01 3.11 12.48
N ILE A 41 7.53 4.26 12.05
CA ILE A 41 8.56 4.35 11.00
C ILE A 41 9.82 3.59 11.45
N ASP A 42 10.29 3.88 12.66
CA ASP A 42 11.51 3.29 13.22
C ASP A 42 11.37 1.78 13.44
N TYR A 43 10.20 1.34 13.88
CA TYR A 43 9.89 -0.07 14.01
C TYR A 43 9.91 -0.80 12.66
N LEU A 44 9.18 -0.30 11.65
CA LEU A 44 9.09 -0.98 10.35
C LEU A 44 10.41 -0.94 9.57
N SER A 45 11.23 0.10 9.78
CA SER A 45 12.56 0.21 9.15
C SER A 45 13.53 -0.89 9.59
N GLN A 46 13.25 -1.62 10.66
CA GLN A 46 14.02 -2.80 11.07
C GLN A 46 13.78 -4.01 10.15
N PHE A 47 12.67 -4.02 9.40
CA PHE A 47 12.25 -5.16 8.58
C PHE A 47 12.30 -4.88 7.08
N THR A 48 12.36 -3.62 6.66
CA THR A 48 12.43 -3.25 5.24
C THR A 48 13.00 -1.85 5.01
N GLY A 49 13.61 -1.65 3.85
CA GLY A 49 14.01 -0.33 3.36
C GLY A 49 12.80 0.48 2.87
N ARG A 50 13.01 1.79 2.64
CA ARG A 50 11.92 2.71 2.27
C ARG A 50 12.15 3.27 0.87
N ARG A 51 11.08 3.29 0.07
CA ARG A 51 11.03 4.02 -1.20
C ARG A 51 10.12 5.23 -1.02
N PRO A 52 10.64 6.48 -1.08
CA PRO A 52 9.79 7.66 -0.99
C PRO A 52 8.72 7.66 -2.09
N TYR A 53 7.46 7.83 -1.69
CA TYR A 53 6.32 7.84 -2.58
C TYR A 53 5.18 8.65 -1.96
N GLU A 54 4.59 9.57 -2.74
CA GLU A 54 3.41 10.33 -2.38
C GLU A 54 2.25 9.90 -3.29
N HIS A 55 1.20 9.34 -2.69
CA HIS A 55 0.03 8.93 -3.45
C HIS A 55 -0.81 10.13 -3.85
N ARG A 56 -1.25 10.14 -5.11
CA ARG A 56 -2.13 11.18 -5.66
C ARG A 56 -3.29 10.50 -6.37
N VAL A 57 -4.49 11.02 -6.17
CA VAL A 57 -5.72 10.47 -6.73
C VAL A 57 -6.39 11.54 -7.60
N LEU A 58 -7.01 11.09 -8.68
CA LEU A 58 -7.88 11.88 -9.54
C LEU A 58 -9.30 11.31 -9.47
N SER A 59 -10.29 12.20 -9.39
CA SER A 59 -11.70 11.87 -9.53
C SER A 59 -12.17 12.23 -10.95
N SER A 60 -13.02 11.39 -11.54
CA SER A 60 -13.66 11.65 -12.83
C SER A 60 -15.03 12.30 -12.59
N VAL A 61 -15.17 13.58 -12.95
CA VAL A 61 -16.38 14.39 -12.74
C VAL A 61 -16.66 15.20 -14.00
N ASP A 62 -17.87 15.07 -14.57
CA ASP A 62 -18.31 15.79 -15.77
C ASP A 62 -17.32 15.71 -16.96
N GLY A 63 -16.73 14.53 -17.16
CA GLY A 63 -15.74 14.30 -18.23
C GLY A 63 -14.36 14.90 -17.96
N LYS A 64 -14.10 15.43 -16.76
CA LYS A 64 -12.80 15.98 -16.33
C LYS A 64 -12.17 15.11 -15.25
N LEU A 65 -10.85 15.02 -15.27
CA LEU A 65 -10.06 14.45 -14.17
C LEU A 65 -9.61 15.58 -13.25
N LEU A 66 -10.08 15.55 -12.00
CA LEU A 66 -9.81 16.58 -11.00
C LEU A 66 -9.07 15.98 -9.80
N PRO A 67 -8.13 16.71 -9.17
CA PRO A 67 -7.46 16.27 -7.95
C PRO A 67 -8.47 15.95 -6.83
N ILE A 68 -8.24 14.86 -6.11
CA ILE A 68 -8.93 14.58 -4.85
C ILE A 68 -7.88 14.27 -3.76
N PRO A 69 -8.01 14.82 -2.53
CA PRO A 69 -9.07 15.70 -2.01
C PRO A 69 -9.22 17.05 -2.74
N ILE A 70 -10.43 17.63 -2.68
CA ILE A 70 -10.69 18.98 -3.23
C ILE A 70 -9.70 19.96 -2.58
N ASN A 71 -8.96 20.69 -3.41
CA ASN A 71 -8.02 21.73 -3.01
C ASN A 71 -8.60 23.13 -3.25
N LEU A 72 -7.96 24.14 -2.64
CA LEU A 72 -8.29 25.56 -2.77
C LEU A 72 -7.35 26.25 -3.77
#